data_AF-A0A016WAV5-F1
#
_entry.id   AF-A0A016WAV5-F1
#
_cell.length_a   1.000
_cell.length_b   1.000
_cell.length_c   1.000
_cell.angle_alpha   90.00
_cell.angle_beta   90.00
_cell.angle_gamma   90.00
#
_symmetry.space_group_name_H-M   'P 1'
#
loop_
_entity.id
_entity.type
_entity.pdbx_description
1 polymer ?
#
loop_
_entity_poly.entity_id
_entity_poly.type
_entity_poly.pdbx_seq_one_letter_code
_entity_poly.pdbx_strand_id
1 'polypeptide(L)'
;MHTDSFPYQPYTETRSVPTPSTCKTDFVIEGYGTVPVLNGDPKWLPPRVKLFVGTQVKLMKPASIYICNGSFSEAEQLTGVLEKKGVLERLEALDNVFVARTDPADALEKPTFICTKNRTDVEARRHAKSSWTFPHWISPTRFAVEIDSRFPGCMRGRVM
;
A
#
# COMPACT_ATOMS: atom_id res chain seq x y z
N MET A 1 10.53 -31.52 -20.65
CA MET A 1 10.42 -30.05 -20.47
C MET A 1 8.95 -29.72 -20.36
N HIS A 2 8.40 -29.76 -19.15
CA HIS A 2 7.00 -29.43 -18.91
C HIS A 2 6.92 -28.02 -18.31
N THR A 3 6.22 -27.15 -19.02
CA THR A 3 5.86 -25.80 -18.61
C THR A 3 4.56 -25.88 -17.80
N ASP A 4 4.66 -25.95 -16.48
CA ASP A 4 3.50 -25.83 -15.61
C ASP A 4 3.08 -24.35 -15.55
N SER A 5 2.19 -24.01 -16.48
CA SER A 5 1.49 -22.74 -16.51
C SER A 5 0.44 -22.76 -15.41
N PHE A 6 0.63 -21.95 -14.38
CA PHE A 6 -0.37 -21.77 -13.31
C PHE A 6 -1.70 -21.32 -13.93
N PRO A 7 -2.82 -22.01 -13.64
CA PRO A 7 -4.11 -21.66 -14.24
C PRO A 7 -4.63 -20.34 -13.65
N TYR A 8 -4.70 -19.30 -14.49
CA TYR A 8 -5.45 -18.09 -14.20
C TYR A 8 -6.93 -18.45 -14.08
N GLN A 9 -7.51 -18.32 -12.88
CA GLN A 9 -8.96 -18.42 -12.69
C GLN A 9 -9.59 -17.01 -12.77
N PRO A 10 -10.61 -16.80 -13.63
CA PRO A 10 -11.30 -15.53 -13.70
C PRO A 10 -12.04 -15.24 -12.40
N TYR A 11 -11.99 -13.97 -11.98
CA TYR A 11 -12.66 -13.46 -10.79
C TYR A 11 -14.17 -13.67 -10.91
N THR A 12 -14.73 -14.57 -10.11
CA THR A 12 -16.18 -14.69 -9.94
C THR A 12 -16.68 -13.51 -9.12
N GLU A 13 -17.69 -12.80 -9.63
CA GLU A 13 -18.34 -11.71 -8.91
C GLU A 13 -18.81 -12.20 -7.54
N THR A 14 -18.11 -11.77 -6.49
CA THR A 14 -18.49 -12.05 -5.13
C THR A 14 -19.70 -11.18 -4.80
N ARG A 15 -20.88 -11.79 -4.84
CA ARG A 15 -22.11 -11.22 -4.28
C ARG A 15 -21.89 -11.02 -2.77
N SER A 16 -21.66 -9.78 -2.36
CA SER A 16 -21.58 -9.41 -0.95
C SER A 16 -22.97 -9.35 -0.35
N VAL A 17 -23.25 -10.24 0.60
CA VAL A 17 -24.44 -10.15 1.46
C VAL A 17 -24.09 -9.15 2.57
N PRO A 18 -24.93 -8.13 2.87
CA PRO A 18 -24.63 -7.20 3.95
C PRO A 18 -24.73 -7.93 5.29
N THR A 19 -23.59 -8.16 5.94
CA THR A 19 -23.53 -8.55 7.35
C THR A 19 -23.81 -7.32 8.23
N PRO A 20 -24.56 -7.47 9.32
CA PRO A 20 -24.99 -6.33 10.12
C PRO A 20 -23.89 -5.86 11.09
N SER A 21 -23.93 -4.55 11.33
CA SER A 21 -23.50 -3.84 12.55
C SER A 21 -22.02 -3.85 12.95
N THR A 22 -21.38 -2.71 12.71
CA THR A 22 -20.66 -1.91 13.72
C THR A 22 -20.69 -0.45 13.26
N CYS A 23 -20.85 0.50 14.18
CA CYS A 23 -20.99 1.92 13.92
C CYS A 23 -19.78 2.47 13.12
N LYS A 24 -19.88 2.51 11.80
CA LYS A 24 -18.82 3.05 10.93
C LYS A 24 -18.80 4.56 11.08
N THR A 25 -17.74 5.10 11.67
CA THR A 25 -17.43 6.52 11.58
C THR A 25 -16.87 6.79 10.20
N ASP A 26 -17.60 7.54 9.39
CA ASP A 26 -17.12 7.91 8.06
C ASP A 26 -15.98 8.94 8.16
N PHE A 27 -14.94 8.76 7.35
CA PHE A 27 -13.90 9.76 7.15
C PHE A 27 -14.41 10.79 6.13
N VAL A 28 -14.79 11.97 6.61
CA VAL A 28 -15.34 13.05 5.78
C VAL A 28 -14.21 13.87 5.15
N ILE A 29 -14.21 13.99 3.83
CA ILE A 29 -13.23 14.77 3.08
C ILE A 29 -13.97 15.86 2.31
N GLU A 30 -13.62 17.11 2.59
CA GLU A 30 -14.21 18.29 1.95
C GLU A 30 -14.04 18.21 0.42
N GLY A 31 -15.17 18.29 -0.30
CA GLY A 31 -15.21 18.24 -1.77
C GLY A 31 -14.91 16.88 -2.41
N TYR A 32 -14.76 15.80 -1.63
CA TYR A 32 -14.57 14.43 -2.16
C TYR A 32 -15.67 13.47 -1.70
N GLY A 33 -16.21 13.65 -0.48
CA GLY A 33 -17.27 12.82 0.07
C GLY A 33 -16.81 12.05 1.31
N THR A 34 -17.48 10.95 1.61
CA THR A 34 -17.17 10.10 2.76
C THR A 34 -16.50 8.80 2.33
N VAL A 35 -15.56 8.32 3.14
CA VAL A 35 -14.95 6.99 2.98
C VAL A 35 -15.16 6.20 4.26
N PRO A 36 -15.67 4.95 4.19
CA PRO A 36 -15.96 4.16 5.38
C PRO A 36 -14.67 3.80 6.10
N VAL A 37 -14.68 3.93 7.43
CA VAL A 37 -13.58 3.50 8.30
C VAL A 37 -13.94 2.17 8.92
N LEU A 38 -13.06 1.18 8.72
CA LEU A 38 -13.23 -0.18 9.23
C LEU A 38 -12.72 -0.33 10.66
N ASN A 39 -11.70 0.44 11.05
CA ASN A 39 -11.09 0.42 12.37
C ASN A 39 -10.55 1.79 12.76
N GLY A 40 -10.68 2.13 14.04
CA GLY A 40 -10.30 3.41 14.63
C GLY A 40 -11.33 4.53 14.42
N ASP A 41 -11.20 5.60 15.20
CA ASP A 41 -12.02 6.81 15.05
C ASP A 41 -11.17 7.93 14.45
N PRO A 42 -11.52 8.45 13.26
CA PRO A 42 -10.86 9.61 12.66
C PRO A 42 -10.77 10.80 13.60
N LYS A 43 -11.71 10.97 14.54
CA LYS A 43 -11.71 12.09 15.50
C LYS A 43 -10.43 12.16 16.31
N TRP A 44 -9.82 11.03 16.64
CA TRP A 44 -8.60 10.94 17.43
C TRP A 44 -7.34 11.28 16.64
N LEU A 45 -7.42 11.36 15.32
CA LEU A 45 -6.27 11.75 14.50
C LEU A 45 -5.94 13.24 14.67
N PRO A 46 -4.65 13.59 14.86
CA PRO A 46 -4.21 14.98 14.86
C PRO A 46 -4.58 15.69 13.54
N PRO A 47 -4.80 17.03 13.55
CA PRO A 47 -5.24 17.76 12.35
C PRO A 47 -4.33 17.57 11.12
N ARG A 48 -3.00 17.55 11.32
CA ARG A 48 -2.04 17.33 10.22
C ARG A 48 -2.15 15.93 9.62
N VAL A 49 -2.44 14.93 10.45
CA VAL A 49 -2.64 13.53 10.01
C VAL A 49 -3.95 13.42 9.22
N LYS A 50 -5.03 14.05 9.69
CA LYS A 50 -6.31 14.11 8.96
C LYS A 50 -6.13 14.73 7.57
N LEU A 51 -5.39 15.84 7.48
CA LEU A 51 -5.11 16.51 6.21
C LEU A 51 -4.31 15.60 5.27
N PHE A 52 -3.29 14.94 5.80
CA PHE A 52 -2.49 13.99 5.04
C PHE A 52 -3.34 12.84 4.49
N VAL A 53 -4.10 12.16 5.36
CA VAL A 53 -4.99 11.06 4.98
C VAL A 53 -6.03 11.53 3.96
N GLY A 54 -6.68 12.68 4.17
CA GLY A 54 -7.66 13.21 3.23
C GLY A 54 -7.06 13.51 1.84
N THR A 55 -5.83 14.05 1.80
CA THR A 55 -5.10 14.29 0.55
C THR A 55 -4.79 12.97 -0.17
N GLN A 56 -4.33 11.97 0.57
CA GLN A 56 -4.01 10.65 0.05
C GLN A 56 -5.24 9.89 -0.45
N VAL A 57 -6.36 9.95 0.28
CA VAL A 57 -7.62 9.31 -0.10
C VAL A 57 -8.17 9.91 -1.39
N LYS A 58 -8.12 11.24 -1.55
CA LYS A 58 -8.55 11.92 -2.78
C LYS A 58 -7.73 11.47 -3.99
N LEU A 59 -6.42 11.25 -3.80
CA LEU A 59 -5.51 10.80 -4.85
C LEU A 59 -5.71 9.31 -5.18
N MET A 60 -5.60 8.43 -4.19
CA MET A 60 -5.53 6.98 -4.38
C MET A 60 -6.90 6.29 -4.50
N LYS A 61 -7.98 6.95 -4.06
CA LYS A 61 -9.38 6.48 -4.12
C LYS A 61 -9.60 5.07 -3.52
N PRO A 62 -9.23 4.83 -2.25
CA PRO A 62 -9.51 3.56 -1.57
C PRO A 62 -11.00 3.32 -1.39
N ALA A 63 -11.38 2.05 -1.22
CA ALA A 63 -12.77 1.67 -0.90
C ALA A 63 -13.12 1.90 0.57
N SER A 64 -12.13 1.82 1.46
CA SER A 64 -12.28 2.01 2.90
C SER A 64 -10.93 2.33 3.55
N ILE A 65 -10.95 2.83 4.79
CA ILE A 65 -9.76 3.15 5.58
C ILE A 65 -9.68 2.22 6.80
N TYR A 66 -8.49 1.76 7.16
CA TYR A 66 -8.22 1.02 8.39
C TYR A 66 -7.10 1.70 9.17
N ILE A 67 -7.41 2.30 10.32
CA ILE A 67 -6.41 2.95 11.17
C ILE A 67 -5.80 1.88 12.08
N CYS A 68 -4.54 1.53 11.86
CA CYS A 68 -3.85 0.52 12.67
C CYS A 68 -3.64 1.00 14.12
N ASN A 69 -3.97 0.15 15.08
CA ASN A 69 -3.75 0.37 16.51
C ASN A 69 -2.51 -0.35 17.05
N GLY A 70 -1.93 -1.29 16.29
CA GLY A 70 -0.71 -2.02 16.66
C GLY A 70 -0.89 -3.10 17.73
N SER A 71 -2.12 -3.48 18.05
CA SER A 71 -2.41 -4.52 19.05
C SER A 71 -2.12 -5.93 18.53
N PHE A 72 -1.89 -6.87 19.46
CA PHE A 72 -1.71 -8.28 19.11
C PHE A 72 -2.95 -8.87 18.39
N SER A 73 -4.16 -8.49 18.83
CA SER A 73 -5.39 -8.94 18.19
C SER A 73 -5.53 -8.43 16.76
N GLU A 74 -5.10 -7.20 16.48
CA GLU A 74 -5.04 -6.65 15.11
C GLU A 74 -4.08 -7.46 14.23
N ALA A 75 -2.89 -7.78 14.74
CA ALA A 75 -1.91 -8.59 14.01
C ALA A 75 -2.43 -10.01 13.72
N GLU A 76 -3.10 -10.65 14.68
CA GLU A 76 -3.71 -11.97 14.52
C GLU A 76 -4.84 -11.95 13.48
N GLN A 77 -5.71 -10.95 13.52
CA GLN A 77 -6.78 -10.76 12.54
C GLN A 77 -6.23 -10.57 11.13
N LEU A 78 -5.23 -9.69 10.96
CA LEU A 78 -4.62 -9.42 9.66
C LEU A 78 -3.93 -10.67 9.11
N THR A 79 -3.17 -11.37 9.94
CA THR A 79 -2.49 -12.62 9.57
C THR A 79 -3.50 -13.66 9.11
N GLY A 80 -4.57 -13.89 9.88
CA GLY A 80 -5.62 -14.84 9.50
C GLY A 80 -6.34 -14.47 8.19
N VAL A 81 -6.50 -13.18 7.89
CA VAL A 81 -7.04 -12.73 6.58
C VAL A 81 -6.05 -13.02 5.44
N LEU A 82 -4.76 -12.80 5.67
CA LEU A 82 -3.71 -13.03 4.66
C LEU A 82 -3.51 -14.52 4.37
N GLU A 83 -3.58 -15.37 5.39
CA GLU A 83 -3.55 -16.83 5.24
C GLU A 83 -4.75 -17.34 4.44
N LYS A 84 -5.96 -16.89 4.77
CA LYS A 84 -7.18 -17.24 4.03
C LYS A 84 -7.13 -16.82 2.56
N LYS A 85 -6.40 -15.74 2.26
CA LYS A 85 -6.18 -15.25 0.89
C LYS A 85 -5.02 -15.97 0.18
N GLY A 86 -4.29 -16.86 0.86
CA GLY A 86 -3.13 -17.55 0.32
C GLY A 86 -1.89 -16.66 0.15
N VAL A 87 -1.87 -15.49 0.78
CA VAL A 87 -0.70 -14.57 0.75
C VAL A 87 0.36 -15.03 1.74
N LEU A 88 -0.07 -15.56 2.89
CA LEU A 88 0.78 -16.14 3.92
C LEU A 88 0.51 -17.64 4.06
N GLU A 89 1.56 -18.40 4.33
CA GLU A 89 1.51 -19.82 4.68
C GLU A 89 2.16 -20.02 6.06
N ARG A 90 1.43 -20.60 7.02
CA ARG A 90 1.98 -20.89 8.36
C ARG A 90 2.97 -22.05 8.30
N LEU A 91 4.10 -21.88 8.99
CA LEU A 91 5.06 -22.95 9.21
C LEU A 91 4.68 -23.75 10.46
N GLU A 92 4.07 -24.92 10.28
CA GLU A 92 3.58 -25.76 11.38
C GLU A 92 4.67 -26.19 12.37
N ALA A 93 5.93 -26.26 11.93
CA ALA A 93 7.07 -26.62 12.76
C ALA A 93 7.49 -25.51 13.76
N LEU A 94 6.99 -24.29 13.60
CA LEU A 94 7.39 -23.12 14.38
C LEU A 94 6.17 -22.37 14.90
N ASP A 95 6.29 -21.75 16.07
CA ASP A 95 5.18 -20.98 16.63
C ASP A 95 5.12 -19.56 16.04
N ASN A 96 3.94 -19.19 15.54
CA ASN A 96 3.66 -17.87 14.97
C ASN A 96 4.64 -17.42 13.86
N VAL A 97 5.06 -18.34 12.99
CA VAL A 97 5.93 -18.05 11.84
C VAL A 97 5.20 -18.31 10.52
N PHE A 98 5.35 -17.38 9.58
CA PHE A 98 4.69 -17.42 8.27
C PHE A 98 5.68 -17.19 7.14
N VAL A 99 5.39 -17.76 5.98
CA VAL A 99 6.12 -17.56 4.72
C VAL A 99 5.24 -16.80 3.74
N ALA A 100 5.80 -15.76 3.14
CA ALA A 100 5.25 -15.08 1.96
C ALA A 100 6.16 -15.38 0.77
N ARG A 101 5.57 -15.68 -0.39
CA ARG A 101 6.31 -15.81 -1.65
C ARG A 101 5.90 -14.67 -2.57
N THR A 102 6.86 -13.83 -2.96
CA THR A 102 6.62 -12.67 -3.81
C THR A 102 6.85 -12.99 -5.28
N ASP A 103 6.34 -12.14 -6.17
CA ASP A 103 6.65 -12.20 -7.60
C ASP A 103 8.16 -11.97 -7.80
N PRO A 104 8.89 -12.83 -8.56
CA PRO A 104 10.29 -12.63 -8.86
C PRO A 104 10.62 -11.25 -9.43
N ALA A 105 9.71 -10.64 -10.19
CA ALA A 105 9.88 -9.29 -10.74
C ALA A 105 9.92 -8.20 -9.66
N ASP A 106 9.40 -8.48 -8.46
CA ASP A 106 9.47 -7.58 -7.30
C ASP A 106 10.72 -7.82 -6.44
N ALA A 107 11.39 -8.97 -6.60
CA ALA A 107 12.64 -9.29 -5.91
C ALA A 107 13.88 -8.70 -6.61
N LEU A 108 13.75 -8.20 -7.84
CA LEU A 108 14.84 -7.56 -8.57
C LEU A 108 15.15 -6.18 -7.99
N GLU A 109 16.43 -5.82 -7.95
CA GLU A 109 16.87 -4.49 -7.52
C GLU A 109 16.30 -3.42 -8.45
N LYS A 110 15.55 -2.47 -7.86
CA LYS A 110 14.94 -1.34 -8.56
C LYS A 110 15.66 -0.05 -8.19
N PRO A 111 15.78 0.91 -9.12
CA PRO A 111 16.54 2.11 -8.88
C PRO A 111 15.78 2.97 -7.87
N THR A 112 16.46 3.36 -6.80
CA THR A 112 15.88 4.24 -5.78
C THR A 112 16.24 5.69 -6.11
N PHE A 113 15.22 6.55 -6.10
CA PHE A 113 15.37 7.96 -6.41
C PHE A 113 15.17 8.84 -5.18
N ILE A 114 15.99 9.87 -5.04
CA ILE A 114 15.87 10.92 -4.03
C ILE A 114 15.49 12.23 -4.73
N CYS A 115 14.39 12.83 -4.29
CA CYS A 115 13.86 14.07 -4.82
C CYS A 115 14.38 15.28 -4.03
N THR A 116 15.32 16.03 -4.60
CA THR A 116 15.85 17.29 -4.04
C THR A 116 15.89 18.39 -5.10
N LYS A 117 15.99 19.66 -4.68
CA LYS A 117 16.14 20.78 -5.63
C LYS A 117 17.44 20.67 -6.44
N ASN A 118 18.55 20.35 -5.76
CA ASN A 118 19.86 20.28 -6.39
C ASN A 118 20.34 18.83 -6.51
N ARG A 119 20.77 18.46 -7.71
CA ARG A 119 21.32 17.13 -8.01
C ARG A 119 22.54 16.77 -7.17
N THR A 120 23.37 17.77 -6.86
CA THR A 120 24.62 17.61 -6.09
C THR A 120 24.39 17.19 -4.64
N ASP A 121 23.17 17.32 -4.12
CA ASP A 121 22.82 16.89 -2.77
C ASP A 121 22.67 15.37 -2.67
N VAL A 122 22.56 14.69 -3.82
CA VAL A 122 22.31 13.24 -3.92
C VAL A 122 23.44 12.55 -4.67
N GLU A 123 23.81 13.06 -5.84
CA GLU A 123 24.80 12.42 -6.70
C GLU A 123 26.18 13.07 -6.55
N ALA A 124 27.21 12.25 -6.28
CA ALA A 124 28.58 12.71 -6.16
C ALA A 124 29.20 13.02 -7.53
N ARG A 125 29.81 14.22 -7.66
CA ARG A 125 30.44 14.75 -8.89
C ARG A 125 31.49 13.83 -9.54
N ARG A 126 32.12 12.92 -8.78
CA ARG A 126 33.21 12.05 -9.25
C ARG A 126 32.74 10.80 -9.99
N HIS A 127 31.46 10.46 -9.94
CA HIS A 127 30.93 9.29 -10.63
C HIS A 127 30.35 9.70 -12.00
N ALA A 128 31.23 9.86 -12.99
CA ALA A 128 30.83 10.15 -14.38
C ALA A 128 29.99 9.03 -15.02
N LYS A 129 29.99 7.83 -14.42
CA LYS A 129 29.10 6.73 -14.76
C LYS A 129 28.23 6.43 -13.55
N SER A 130 26.92 6.61 -13.73
CA SER A 130 25.87 6.15 -12.82
C SER A 130 26.05 4.66 -12.56
N SER A 131 26.61 4.27 -11.41
CA SER A 131 26.51 2.90 -10.94
C SER A 131 25.23 2.74 -10.14
N TRP A 132 24.59 1.58 -10.27
CA TRP A 132 23.38 1.21 -9.51
C TRP A 132 23.58 1.23 -7.98
N THR A 133 24.83 1.27 -7.53
CA THR A 133 25.22 1.29 -6.12
C THR A 133 24.88 2.61 -5.39
N PHE A 134 24.58 3.70 -6.10
CA PHE A 134 24.32 5.01 -5.51
C PHE A 134 22.89 5.48 -5.78
N PRO A 135 22.27 6.22 -4.84
CA PRO A 135 20.93 6.75 -5.04
C PRO A 135 20.89 7.67 -6.26
N HIS A 136 19.84 7.55 -7.05
CA HIS A 136 19.62 8.39 -8.22
C HIS A 136 18.91 9.68 -7.82
N TRP A 137 19.24 10.78 -8.47
CA TRP A 137 18.52 12.03 -8.27
C TRP A 137 17.31 12.14 -9.22
N ILE A 138 16.20 12.67 -8.72
CA ILE A 138 15.04 13.09 -9.52
C ILE A 138 14.67 14.54 -9.19
N SER A 139 14.34 15.33 -10.21
CA SER A 139 13.89 16.70 -9.99
C SER A 139 12.46 16.75 -9.40
N PRO A 140 12.10 17.77 -8.60
CA PRO A 140 10.75 17.89 -8.06
C PRO A 140 9.66 17.92 -9.14
N THR A 141 9.93 18.60 -10.27
CA THR A 141 9.01 18.66 -11.41
C THR A 141 8.81 17.28 -12.03
N ARG A 142 9.89 16.51 -12.22
CA ARG A 142 9.77 15.16 -12.78
C ARG A 142 9.08 14.23 -11.80
N PHE A 143 9.42 14.29 -10.52
CA PHE A 143 8.79 13.48 -9.47
C PHE A 143 7.28 13.73 -9.41
N ALA A 144 6.82 14.98 -9.51
CA ALA A 144 5.39 15.29 -9.56
C ALA A 144 4.68 14.59 -10.73
N VAL A 145 5.27 14.62 -11.94
CA VAL A 145 4.75 13.90 -13.11
C VAL A 145 4.70 12.38 -12.87
N GLU A 146 5.72 11.82 -12.24
CA GLU A 146 5.76 10.40 -11.90
C GLU A 146 4.67 10.01 -10.88
N ILE A 147 4.39 10.86 -9.89
CA ILE A 147 3.28 10.67 -8.93
C ILE A 147 1.93 10.73 -9.63
N ASP A 148 1.69 11.77 -10.43
CA ASP A 148 0.44 11.97 -11.16
C ASP A 148 0.17 10.86 -12.18
N SER A 149 1.20 10.17 -12.67
CA SER A 149 1.04 9.02 -13.58
C SER A 149 0.67 7.70 -12.90
N ARG A 150 0.99 7.52 -11.61
CA ARG A 150 0.87 6.21 -10.92
C ARG A 150 -0.15 6.16 -9.80
N PHE A 151 -0.24 7.23 -9.01
CA PHE A 151 -1.02 7.23 -7.78
C PHE A 151 -2.52 7.48 -7.97
N PRO A 152 -3.01 8.21 -8.99
CA PRO A 152 -4.43 8.42 -9.17
C PRO A 152 -5.23 7.12 -9.26
N GLY A 153 -6.04 6.83 -8.23
CA GLY A 153 -6.89 5.65 -8.17
C GLY A 153 -6.18 4.32 -7.91
N CYS A 154 -4.90 4.31 -7.51
CA CYS A 154 -4.13 3.08 -7.33
C CYS A 154 -4.65 2.15 -6.22
N MET A 155 -5.48 2.65 -5.30
CA MET A 155 -6.10 1.87 -4.23
C MET A 155 -7.58 1.55 -4.46
N ARG A 156 -8.10 1.75 -5.69
CA ARG A 156 -9.51 1.43 -5.99
C ARG A 156 -9.85 -0.01 -5.62
N GLY A 157 -10.91 -0.19 -4.84
CA GLY A 157 -11.35 -1.51 -4.38
C GLY A 157 -10.52 -2.13 -3.26
N ARG A 158 -9.51 -1.41 -2.74
CA ARG A 158 -8.64 -1.84 -1.64
C ARG A 158 -8.89 -1.02 -0.38
N VAL A 159 -8.46 -1.59 0.75
CA VAL A 159 -8.41 -0.91 2.04
C VAL A 159 -7.11 -0.10 2.09
N MET A 160 -7.19 1.18 2.45
CA MET A 160 -6.06 2.04 2.80
C MET A 160 -5.75 1.94 4.28
#